data_AF-G3TDD6-F1
#
_entry.id   AF-G3TDD6-F1
#
_cell.length_a   1.000
_cell.length_b   1.000
_cell.length_c   1.000
_cell.angle_alpha   90.00
_cell.angle_beta   90.00
_cell.angle_gamma   90.00
#
_symmetry.space_group_name_H-M   'P 1'
#
loop_
_entity.id
_entity.type
_entity.pdbx_description
1 polymer ?
#
loop_
_entity_poly.entity_id
_entity_poly.type
_entity_poly.pdbx_seq_one_letter_code
_entity_poly.pdbx_strand_id
1 'polypeptide(L)'
;FQMLTGDAITTCLSPSVYDMICKLGFEVIENRDINSIVTENGEVCWKTITECLSYTESDKNLDYRGSVRQLGPLCEAIHLHFSSLTKAEFEIRYASWFQWTNFPELFPEIFDALESLQSTAISLSLTKLTSCLERALGDVFLLVGKECPFLLRDLLASSELAQVFGQPVMNVLKVFVGSPSGLNLRNVLWHGFAAPQEIPPKYCSMTVLLTAGLGQLLKSFIQQTKRTLSHRSFVTLTNSEDLIVFPGVTEEALSVLEEAMKKSTFILKSMLPYWEVAVFKFRSHRFADCVILLLTQLEAGLRGAFATVNKCPQRLLTAESTVLYTTFDEILAKELNDGKMNQLPLLLGEPTMEFLWDFLNHQEGPRIRDRLSHGEVNLNEFPEETAKQLLAFSTVLLLRFTSGDVVSEFKVSTGKGG
;
A
#
# COMPACT_ATOMS: atom_id res chain seq x y z
N PHE A 1 -17.40 -3.09 -28.82
CA PHE A 1 -16.21 -3.88 -29.18
C PHE A 1 -15.32 -3.04 -30.09
N GLN A 2 -14.44 -2.27 -29.46
CA GLN A 2 -13.18 -1.80 -30.03
C GLN A 2 -12.31 -1.77 -28.78
N MET A 3 -11.64 -2.90 -28.51
CA MET A 3 -10.61 -2.95 -27.48
C MET A 3 -9.61 -1.84 -27.81
N LEU A 4 -9.13 -1.11 -26.81
CA LEU A 4 -8.01 -0.20 -26.93
C LEU A 4 -6.79 -0.98 -27.45
N THR A 5 -6.69 -1.15 -28.76
CA THR A 5 -5.45 -1.47 -29.46
C THR A 5 -4.71 -0.16 -29.62
N GLY A 6 -4.00 0.25 -28.56
CA GLY A 6 -3.23 1.48 -28.52
C GLY A 6 -2.34 1.46 -27.29
N ASP A 7 -1.13 0.93 -27.49
CA ASP A 7 -0.05 0.72 -26.52
C ASP A 7 -0.41 -0.09 -25.26
N ALA A 8 0.48 -1.02 -24.87
CA ALA A 8 0.35 -1.71 -23.59
C ALA A 8 0.41 -0.64 -22.49
N ILE A 9 -0.64 -0.51 -21.66
CA ILE A 9 -0.66 0.39 -20.51
C ILE A 9 0.59 0.09 -19.67
N THR A 10 1.55 1.02 -19.68
CA THR A 10 2.83 0.86 -18.98
C THR A 10 2.77 1.36 -17.55
N THR A 11 1.86 2.30 -17.27
CA THR A 11 1.67 2.94 -15.96
C THR A 11 0.19 3.26 -15.70
N CYS A 12 -0.23 3.19 -14.43
CA CYS A 12 -1.53 3.72 -13.98
C CYS A 12 -1.40 5.07 -13.25
N LEU A 13 -0.20 5.63 -13.19
CA LEU A 13 0.05 6.95 -12.63
C LEU A 13 -0.26 8.01 -13.69
N SER A 14 -0.90 9.11 -13.28
CA SER A 14 -1.00 10.28 -14.16
C SER A 14 0.39 10.85 -14.44
N PRO A 15 0.62 11.57 -15.56
CA PRO A 15 1.94 12.12 -15.87
C PRO A 15 2.54 12.99 -14.75
N SER A 16 1.72 13.75 -14.03
CA SER A 16 2.16 14.61 -12.93
C SER A 16 2.57 13.79 -11.69
N VAL A 17 1.81 12.75 -11.35
CA VAL A 17 2.15 11.85 -10.24
C VAL A 17 3.36 10.97 -10.59
N TYR A 18 3.46 10.49 -11.82
CA TYR A 18 4.64 9.78 -12.30
C TYR A 18 5.90 10.66 -12.20
N ASP A 19 5.84 11.92 -12.67
CA ASP A 19 6.96 12.86 -12.52
C ASP A 19 7.34 13.06 -11.05
N MET A 20 6.34 13.29 -10.19
CA MET A 20 6.54 13.55 -8.77
C MET A 20 7.15 12.36 -8.02
N ILE A 21 6.73 11.12 -8.31
CA ILE A 21 7.24 9.92 -7.63
C ILE A 21 8.56 9.45 -8.25
N CYS A 22 8.63 9.32 -9.57
CA CYS A 22 9.70 8.59 -10.24
C CYS A 22 10.90 9.46 -10.64
N LYS A 23 10.74 10.78 -10.73
CA LYS A 23 11.78 11.67 -11.28
C LYS A 23 12.20 12.79 -10.33
N LEU A 24 11.22 13.51 -9.79
CA LEU A 24 11.43 14.73 -9.03
C LEU A 24 12.35 14.48 -7.82
N GLY A 25 13.33 15.35 -7.61
CA GLY A 25 14.30 15.24 -6.51
C GLY A 25 15.42 14.21 -6.70
N PHE A 26 15.26 13.27 -7.62
CA PHE A 26 16.35 12.37 -8.06
C PHE A 26 17.10 12.88 -9.30
N GLU A 27 16.57 13.94 -9.91
CA GLU A 27 17.25 14.73 -10.95
C GLU A 27 18.47 15.50 -10.43
N VAL A 28 18.52 15.75 -9.13
CA VAL A 28 19.58 16.52 -8.47
C VAL A 28 20.65 15.56 -7.95
N ILE A 29 21.83 15.57 -8.58
CA ILE A 29 23.01 14.82 -8.12
C ILE A 29 23.75 15.67 -7.08
N GLU A 30 23.11 15.95 -5.95
CA GLU A 30 23.76 16.55 -4.78
C GLU A 30 24.09 15.45 -3.78
N ASN A 31 25.38 15.22 -3.53
CA ASN A 31 25.80 14.27 -2.52
C ASN A 31 25.64 14.90 -1.13
N ARG A 32 24.63 14.46 -0.38
CA ARG A 32 24.37 14.93 0.98
C ARG A 32 25.18 14.08 1.96
N ASP A 33 25.95 14.74 2.82
CA ASP A 33 26.70 14.05 3.88
C ASP A 33 25.73 13.41 4.87
N ILE A 34 25.78 12.08 4.97
CA ILE A 34 24.92 11.31 5.89
C ILE A 34 25.09 11.76 7.34
N ASN A 35 26.27 12.23 7.74
CA ASN A 35 26.53 12.69 9.10
C ASN A 35 25.72 13.96 9.47
N SER A 36 25.23 14.69 8.47
CA SER A 36 24.31 15.81 8.69
C SER A 36 22.86 15.37 8.94
N ILE A 37 22.51 14.13 8.58
CA ILE A 37 21.15 13.58 8.63
C ILE A 37 21.01 12.62 9.82
N VAL A 38 22.03 11.79 10.07
CA VAL A 38 22.03 10.76 11.12
C VAL A 38 23.38 10.73 11.83
N THR A 39 23.37 10.64 13.15
CA THR A 39 24.60 10.45 13.93
C THR A 39 25.12 9.01 13.83
N GLU A 40 26.36 8.75 14.24
CA GLU A 40 26.92 7.39 14.27
C GLU A 40 26.06 6.38 15.07
N ASN A 41 25.38 6.87 16.11
CA ASN A 41 24.50 6.07 16.97
C ASN A 41 23.06 5.92 16.43
N GLY A 42 22.78 6.42 15.22
CA GLY A 42 21.45 6.33 14.61
C GLY A 42 20.45 7.40 15.03
N GLU A 43 20.88 8.49 15.68
CA GLU A 43 19.99 9.60 16.03
C GLU A 43 19.67 10.46 14.80
N VAL A 44 18.39 10.76 14.58
CA VAL A 44 17.92 11.49 13.39
C VAL A 44 18.00 13.00 13.62
N CYS A 45 18.72 13.70 12.76
CA CYS A 45 18.77 15.16 12.74
C CYS A 45 17.54 15.73 12.01
N TRP A 46 16.44 15.89 12.74
CA TRP A 46 15.20 16.47 12.20
C TRP A 46 15.37 17.89 11.65
N LYS A 47 16.32 18.67 12.16
CA LYS A 47 16.60 20.01 11.66
C LYS A 47 16.99 19.97 10.17
N THR A 48 17.96 19.14 9.80
CA THR A 48 18.41 18.97 8.40
C THR A 48 17.27 18.53 7.48
N ILE A 49 16.43 17.60 7.93
CA ILE A 49 15.28 17.11 7.14
C ILE A 49 14.23 18.21 6.96
N THR A 50 13.88 18.91 8.03
CA THR A 50 12.79 19.90 8.02
C THR A 50 13.19 21.22 7.34
N GLU A 51 14.48 21.55 7.28
CA GLU A 51 15.01 22.67 6.48
C GLU A 51 14.84 22.47 4.96
N CYS A 52 14.60 21.24 4.50
CA CYS A 52 14.30 20.94 3.11
C CYS A 52 12.82 21.20 2.73
N LEU A 53 11.96 21.53 3.69
CA LEU A 53 10.57 21.85 3.42
C LEU A 53 10.45 23.22 2.76
N SER A 54 9.70 23.27 1.66
CA SER A 54 9.34 24.50 0.96
C SER A 54 7.91 24.91 1.31
N TYR A 55 7.68 26.22 1.44
CA TYR A 55 6.36 26.79 1.75
C TYR A 55 6.01 27.87 0.72
N THR A 56 4.73 27.98 0.36
CA THR A 56 4.26 29.02 -0.55
C THR A 56 4.31 30.39 0.12
N GLU A 57 4.71 31.41 -0.64
CA GLU A 57 4.90 32.78 -0.13
C GLU A 57 3.61 33.44 0.37
N SER A 58 2.46 33.08 -0.22
CA SER A 58 1.17 33.72 0.08
C SER A 58 0.52 33.26 1.37
N ASP A 59 0.56 31.95 1.66
CA ASP A 59 -0.29 31.32 2.69
C ASP A 59 0.48 30.45 3.69
N LYS A 60 1.82 30.38 3.58
CA LYS A 60 2.66 29.43 4.33
C LYS A 60 2.19 27.98 4.23
N ASN A 61 1.46 27.64 3.17
CA ASN A 61 1.08 26.27 2.87
C ASN A 61 2.30 25.51 2.36
N LEU A 62 2.33 24.19 2.52
CA LEU A 62 3.43 23.39 2.00
C LEU A 62 3.46 23.45 0.47
N ASP A 63 4.60 23.86 -0.09
CA ASP A 63 4.92 23.60 -1.48
C ASP A 63 5.43 22.15 -1.57
N TYR A 64 4.50 21.24 -1.86
CA TYR A 64 4.81 19.82 -1.98
C TYR A 64 5.85 19.54 -3.07
N ARG A 65 5.77 20.23 -4.22
CA ARG A 65 6.69 19.99 -5.33
C ARG A 65 8.09 20.48 -5.00
N GLY A 66 8.21 21.68 -4.44
CA GLY A 66 9.49 22.20 -3.93
C GLY A 66 10.08 21.29 -2.84
N SER A 67 9.25 20.85 -1.89
CA SER A 67 9.67 19.97 -0.80
C SER A 67 10.17 18.61 -1.30
N VAL A 68 9.45 17.95 -2.22
CA VAL A 68 9.90 16.67 -2.82
C VAL A 68 11.24 16.85 -3.53
N ARG A 69 11.43 17.93 -4.28
CA ARG A 69 12.70 18.20 -4.96
C ARG A 69 13.87 18.30 -3.99
N GLN A 70 13.68 18.99 -2.86
CA GLN A 70 14.74 19.19 -1.87
C GLN A 70 14.97 17.96 -0.97
N LEU A 71 13.94 17.16 -0.71
CA LEU A 71 14.02 15.94 0.08
C LEU A 71 14.62 14.76 -0.71
N GLY A 72 14.51 14.75 -2.03
CA GLY A 72 15.02 13.68 -2.90
C GLY A 72 16.49 13.30 -2.66
N PRO A 73 17.44 14.26 -2.61
CA PRO A 73 18.84 13.99 -2.30
C PRO A 73 19.06 13.38 -0.90
N LEU A 74 18.22 13.74 0.09
CA LEU A 74 18.27 13.14 1.42
C LEU A 74 17.81 11.68 1.37
N CYS A 75 16.74 11.38 0.63
CA CYS A 75 16.29 10.00 0.43
C CYS A 75 17.38 9.12 -0.18
N GLU A 76 18.16 9.65 -1.13
CA GLU A 76 19.29 8.91 -1.72
C GLU A 76 20.41 8.67 -0.70
N ALA A 77 20.85 9.70 0.02
CA ALA A 77 21.90 9.55 1.03
C ALA A 77 21.52 8.53 2.11
N ILE A 78 20.26 8.53 2.55
CA ILE A 78 19.73 7.59 3.54
C ILE A 78 19.69 6.16 2.97
N HIS A 79 19.30 6.01 1.71
CA HIS A 79 19.29 4.71 1.05
C HIS A 79 20.70 4.11 0.97
N LEU A 80 21.68 4.90 0.50
CA LEU A 80 23.08 4.49 0.45
C LEU A 80 23.64 4.14 1.83
N HIS A 81 23.26 4.91 2.86
CA HIS A 81 23.61 4.62 4.24
C HIS A 81 23.08 3.25 4.67
N PHE A 82 21.79 2.98 4.49
CA PHE A 82 21.21 1.68 4.84
C PHE A 82 21.85 0.53 4.06
N SER A 83 22.13 0.71 2.78
CA SER A 83 22.85 -0.28 1.96
C SER A 83 24.29 -0.53 2.42
N SER A 84 24.88 0.39 3.18
CA SER A 84 26.23 0.22 3.74
C SER A 84 26.27 -0.54 5.07
N LEU A 85 25.12 -0.71 5.72
CA LEU A 85 25.01 -1.40 7.01
C LEU A 85 24.85 -2.89 6.80
N THR A 86 25.40 -3.68 7.72
CA THR A 86 24.94 -5.05 7.93
C THR A 86 23.63 -5.05 8.70
N LYS A 87 22.85 -6.14 8.59
CA LYS A 87 21.63 -6.33 9.38
C LYS A 87 21.86 -6.16 10.89
N ALA A 88 22.96 -6.70 11.41
CA ALA A 88 23.31 -6.56 12.82
C ALA A 88 23.56 -5.09 13.22
N GLU A 89 24.25 -4.31 12.39
CA GLU A 89 24.46 -2.88 12.64
C GLU A 89 23.16 -2.10 12.56
N PHE A 90 22.28 -2.42 11.60
CA PHE A 90 20.96 -1.83 11.50
C PHE A 90 20.13 -2.09 12.76
N GLU A 91 20.09 -3.34 13.23
CA GLU A 91 19.36 -3.71 14.45
C GLU A 91 19.92 -3.01 15.69
N ILE A 92 21.26 -3.00 15.86
CA ILE A 92 21.92 -2.32 16.98
C ILE A 92 21.57 -0.83 17.02
N ARG A 93 21.56 -0.16 15.86
CA ARG A 93 21.31 1.29 15.76
C ARG A 93 19.83 1.66 15.87
N TYR A 94 18.92 0.85 15.29
CA TYR A 94 17.53 1.27 15.07
C TYR A 94 16.45 0.43 15.75
N ALA A 95 16.70 -0.83 16.14
CA ALA A 95 15.63 -1.72 16.61
C ALA A 95 14.86 -1.18 17.85
N SER A 96 15.57 -0.52 18.76
CA SER A 96 14.95 0.10 19.95
C SER A 96 14.02 1.26 19.60
N TRP A 97 14.24 1.91 18.45
CA TRP A 97 13.45 3.04 17.97
C TRP A 97 12.19 2.65 17.21
N PHE A 98 11.96 1.35 16.99
CA PHE A 98 10.75 0.84 16.35
C PHE A 98 9.70 0.26 17.32
N GLN A 99 10.05 0.10 18.60
CA GLN A 99 9.19 -0.55 19.60
C GLN A 99 7.83 0.16 19.77
N TRP A 100 7.80 1.49 19.58
CA TRP A 100 6.57 2.29 19.68
C TRP A 100 5.52 1.98 18.61
N THR A 101 5.86 1.20 17.58
CA THR A 101 4.94 0.82 16.51
C THR A 101 4.05 -0.37 16.85
N ASN A 102 4.35 -1.08 17.95
CA ASN A 102 3.75 -2.36 18.31
C ASN A 102 3.90 -3.45 17.23
N PHE A 103 4.85 -3.27 16.29
CA PHE A 103 5.23 -4.28 15.29
C PHE A 103 6.70 -4.11 14.83
N PRO A 104 7.68 -4.17 15.76
CA PRO A 104 9.09 -3.92 15.44
C PRO A 104 9.72 -4.97 14.52
N GLU A 105 9.14 -6.16 14.41
CA GLU A 105 9.64 -7.26 13.56
C GLU A 105 9.52 -6.94 12.06
N LEU A 106 8.67 -5.96 11.71
CA LEU A 106 8.53 -5.49 10.33
C LEU A 106 9.83 -4.89 9.79
N PHE A 107 10.62 -4.20 10.62
CA PHE A 107 11.75 -3.39 10.14
C PHE A 107 12.95 -4.23 9.68
N PRO A 108 13.36 -5.30 10.38
CA PRO A 108 14.34 -6.24 9.85
C PRO A 108 13.89 -6.89 8.52
N GLU A 109 12.60 -7.19 8.36
CA GLU A 109 12.07 -7.71 7.09
C GLU A 109 12.17 -6.68 5.95
N ILE A 110 11.85 -5.42 6.24
CA ILE A 110 12.01 -4.32 5.27
C ILE A 110 13.48 -4.15 4.89
N PHE A 111 14.40 -4.30 5.84
CA PHE A 111 15.83 -4.23 5.58
C PHE A 111 16.29 -5.34 4.63
N ASP A 112 15.85 -6.59 4.85
CA ASP A 112 16.13 -7.71 3.92
C ASP A 112 15.55 -7.43 2.51
N ALA A 113 14.38 -6.81 2.43
CA ALA A 113 13.78 -6.42 1.15
C ALA A 113 14.61 -5.34 0.43
N LEU A 114 15.15 -4.36 1.17
CA LEU A 114 16.04 -3.32 0.65
C LEU A 114 17.34 -3.91 0.09
N GLU A 115 17.91 -4.94 0.74
CA GLU A 115 19.09 -5.65 0.23
C GLU A 115 18.79 -6.47 -1.03
N SER A 116 17.60 -7.10 -1.10
CA SER A 116 17.21 -7.93 -2.25
C SER A 116 17.04 -7.15 -3.55
N LEU A 117 16.78 -5.84 -3.45
CA LEU A 117 16.44 -4.95 -4.56
C LEU A 117 15.25 -5.43 -5.43
N GLN A 118 14.46 -6.39 -4.95
CA GLN A 118 13.25 -6.84 -5.63
C GLN A 118 12.17 -5.78 -5.52
N SER A 119 11.81 -5.17 -6.65
CA SER A 119 10.89 -4.03 -6.71
C SER A 119 9.50 -4.32 -6.12
N THR A 120 9.02 -5.55 -6.26
CA THR A 120 7.79 -6.04 -5.62
C THR A 120 7.91 -6.11 -4.09
N ALA A 121 9.04 -6.57 -3.58
CA ALA A 121 9.32 -6.63 -2.14
C ALA A 121 9.44 -5.22 -1.55
N ILE A 122 10.09 -4.28 -2.24
CA ILE A 122 10.15 -2.87 -1.84
C ILE A 122 8.74 -2.27 -1.72
N SER A 123 7.92 -2.47 -2.74
CA SER A 123 6.55 -1.94 -2.77
C SER A 123 5.71 -2.53 -1.64
N LEU A 124 5.73 -3.85 -1.45
CA LEU A 124 5.02 -4.53 -0.37
C LEU A 124 5.49 -4.05 1.01
N SER A 125 6.81 -3.92 1.20
CA SER A 125 7.42 -3.39 2.42
C SER A 125 6.94 -1.98 2.73
N LEU A 126 6.89 -1.09 1.73
CA LEU A 126 6.39 0.28 1.90
C LEU A 126 4.87 0.32 2.17
N THR A 127 4.09 -0.56 1.52
CA THR A 127 2.64 -0.72 1.81
C THR A 127 2.40 -1.12 3.27
N LYS A 128 3.15 -2.11 3.77
CA LYS A 128 3.07 -2.53 5.18
C LYS A 128 3.54 -1.42 6.13
N LEU A 129 4.65 -0.76 5.80
CA LEU A 129 5.22 0.32 6.60
C LEU A 129 4.26 1.50 6.75
N THR A 130 3.58 1.93 5.68
CA THR A 130 2.62 3.03 5.76
C THR A 130 1.42 2.71 6.65
N SER A 131 0.94 1.46 6.63
CA SER A 131 -0.17 0.98 7.48
C SER A 131 0.24 0.85 8.94
N CYS A 132 1.45 0.31 9.19
CA CYS A 132 2.06 0.24 10.52
C CYS A 132 2.23 1.64 11.11
N LEU A 133 2.75 2.59 10.32
CA LEU A 133 2.93 3.97 10.73
C LEU A 133 1.60 4.67 11.00
N GLU A 134 0.59 4.48 10.14
CA GLU A 134 -0.75 5.03 10.35
C GLU A 134 -1.36 4.57 11.67
N ARG A 135 -1.28 3.27 11.98
CA ARG A 135 -1.72 2.73 13.26
C ARG A 135 -0.93 3.30 14.45
N ALA A 136 0.39 3.30 14.36
CA ALA A 136 1.25 3.76 15.43
C ALA A 136 1.03 5.25 15.73
N LEU A 137 0.86 6.08 14.70
CA LEU A 137 0.51 7.49 14.87
C LEU A 137 -0.85 7.67 15.53
N GLY A 138 -1.83 6.81 15.24
CA GLY A 138 -3.13 6.85 15.93
C GLY A 138 -3.01 6.50 17.42
N ASP A 139 -2.13 5.57 17.81
CA ASP A 139 -1.84 5.29 19.23
C ASP A 139 -1.20 6.52 19.90
N VAL A 140 -0.26 7.19 19.22
CA VAL A 140 0.36 8.42 19.71
C VAL A 140 -0.63 9.57 19.81
N PHE A 141 -1.55 9.71 18.86
CA PHE A 141 -2.61 10.71 18.90
C PHE A 141 -3.42 10.60 20.20
N LEU A 142 -3.76 9.37 20.61
CA LEU A 142 -4.52 9.09 21.84
C LEU A 142 -3.76 9.42 23.13
N LEU A 143 -2.46 9.73 23.08
CA LEU A 143 -1.78 10.31 24.22
C LEU A 143 -2.38 11.68 24.57
N VAL A 144 -2.84 12.45 23.58
CA VAL A 144 -3.30 13.84 23.71
C VAL A 144 -4.80 13.98 23.44
N GLY A 145 -5.26 13.41 22.32
CA GLY A 145 -6.65 13.45 21.87
C GLY A 145 -7.54 12.39 22.52
N LYS A 146 -8.80 12.35 22.10
CA LYS A 146 -9.80 11.38 22.59
C LYS A 146 -10.31 10.44 21.51
N GLU A 147 -10.63 10.97 20.33
CA GLU A 147 -11.14 10.20 19.19
C GLU A 147 -10.14 10.32 18.04
N CYS A 148 -9.48 9.21 17.72
CA CYS A 148 -8.51 9.17 16.63
C CYS A 148 -9.21 9.41 15.29
N PRO A 149 -8.73 10.36 14.47
CA PRO A 149 -9.21 10.54 13.11
C PRO A 149 -9.13 9.23 12.31
N PHE A 150 -10.15 8.98 11.48
CA PHE A 150 -10.20 7.78 10.64
C PHE A 150 -9.25 7.88 9.43
N LEU A 151 -9.14 9.06 8.82
CA LEU A 151 -8.30 9.28 7.65
C LEU A 151 -6.87 9.67 8.05
N LEU A 152 -5.87 9.00 7.50
CA LEU A 152 -4.44 9.34 7.71
C LEU A 152 -4.14 10.83 7.45
N ARG A 153 -4.73 11.42 6.40
CA ARG A 153 -4.53 12.84 6.09
C ARG A 153 -4.94 13.73 7.26
N ASP A 154 -6.08 13.43 7.89
CA ASP A 154 -6.63 14.23 8.97
C ASP A 154 -5.84 13.98 10.27
N LEU A 155 -5.41 12.73 10.49
CA LEU A 155 -4.47 12.37 11.55
C LEU A 155 -3.16 13.17 11.44
N LEU A 156 -2.55 13.23 10.25
CA LEU A 156 -1.32 13.99 10.01
C LEU A 156 -1.51 15.51 10.10
N ALA A 157 -2.75 16.00 9.89
CA ALA A 157 -3.11 17.40 10.05
C ALA A 157 -3.43 17.79 11.51
N SER A 158 -3.53 16.82 12.41
CA SER A 158 -3.92 17.05 13.80
C SER A 158 -2.93 17.90 14.60
N SER A 159 -3.48 18.74 15.47
CA SER A 159 -2.70 19.53 16.42
C SER A 159 -2.05 18.66 17.50
N GLU A 160 -2.66 17.52 17.80
CA GLU A 160 -2.27 16.53 18.79
C GLU A 160 -0.94 15.88 18.41
N LEU A 161 -0.80 15.42 17.18
CA LEU A 161 0.48 14.91 16.70
C LEU A 161 1.53 16.01 16.51
N ALA A 162 1.10 17.21 16.10
CA ALA A 162 2.01 18.36 16.04
C ALA A 162 2.53 18.78 17.42
N GLN A 163 1.76 18.56 18.50
CA GLN A 163 2.20 18.78 19.87
C GLN A 163 3.27 17.76 20.30
N VAL A 164 3.18 16.51 19.84
CA VAL A 164 4.14 15.45 20.19
C VAL A 164 5.42 15.56 19.35
N PHE A 165 5.29 15.69 18.04
CA PHE A 165 6.41 15.58 17.09
C PHE A 165 6.91 16.93 16.55
N GLY A 166 6.11 17.98 16.68
CA GLY A 166 6.37 19.28 16.07
C GLY A 166 5.79 19.40 14.67
N GLN A 167 5.29 20.61 14.35
CA GLN A 167 4.66 20.88 13.05
C GLN A 167 5.58 20.60 11.83
N PRO A 168 6.88 20.96 11.84
CA PRO A 168 7.74 20.67 10.69
C PRO A 168 7.90 19.16 10.44
N VAL A 169 7.97 18.34 11.48
CA VAL A 169 8.06 16.87 11.35
C VAL A 169 6.78 16.30 10.73
N MET A 170 5.62 16.75 11.20
CA MET A 170 4.34 16.36 10.61
C MET A 170 4.22 16.78 9.15
N ASN A 171 4.79 17.93 8.79
CA ASN A 171 4.83 18.41 7.42
C ASN A 171 5.68 17.52 6.51
N VAL A 172 6.81 16.97 7.00
CA VAL A 172 7.58 15.95 6.26
C VAL A 172 6.70 14.73 5.98
N LEU A 173 5.99 14.19 6.98
CA LEU A 173 5.11 13.04 6.79
C LEU A 173 3.99 13.32 5.77
N LYS A 174 3.40 14.52 5.78
CA LYS A 174 2.39 14.94 4.79
C LYS A 174 2.92 14.90 3.36
N VAL A 175 4.21 15.23 3.15
CA VAL A 175 4.85 15.17 1.83
C VAL A 175 4.95 13.72 1.33
N PHE A 176 5.28 12.76 2.18
CA PHE A 176 5.50 11.37 1.77
C PHE A 176 4.22 10.53 1.68
N VAL A 177 3.37 10.54 2.72
CA VAL A 177 2.34 9.48 2.88
C VAL A 177 0.90 10.01 2.94
N GLY A 178 0.68 11.30 3.17
CA GLY A 178 -0.64 11.81 3.56
C GLY A 178 -1.43 12.58 2.49
N SER A 179 -0.77 13.49 1.78
CA SER A 179 -1.48 14.46 0.93
C SER A 179 -1.53 14.01 -0.53
N PRO A 180 -2.70 14.08 -1.21
CA PRO A 180 -2.80 13.89 -2.66
C PRO A 180 -1.92 14.86 -3.47
N SER A 181 -1.61 16.03 -2.91
CA SER A 181 -0.71 17.01 -3.54
C SER A 181 0.78 16.71 -3.32
N GLY A 182 1.12 15.76 -2.43
CA GLY A 182 2.46 15.24 -2.23
C GLY A 182 2.66 13.89 -2.94
N LEU A 183 3.61 13.08 -2.47
CA LEU A 183 3.88 11.75 -3.03
C LEU A 183 2.70 10.79 -2.83
N ASN A 184 1.95 10.95 -1.75
CA ASN A 184 0.78 10.14 -1.38
C ASN A 184 1.04 8.62 -1.44
N LEU A 185 2.24 8.18 -1.02
CA LEU A 185 2.72 6.80 -1.22
C LEU A 185 1.77 5.76 -0.64
N ARG A 186 1.15 6.06 0.52
CA ARG A 186 0.14 5.20 1.15
C ARG A 186 -0.98 4.86 0.18
N ASN A 187 -1.62 5.86 -0.42
CA ASN A 187 -2.77 5.64 -1.29
C ASN A 187 -2.35 5.10 -2.66
N VAL A 188 -1.25 5.58 -3.23
CA VAL A 188 -0.74 5.10 -4.52
C VAL A 188 -0.49 3.59 -4.50
N LEU A 189 0.08 3.09 -3.39
CA LEU A 189 0.35 1.66 -3.19
C LEU A 189 -0.91 0.85 -2.85
N TRP A 190 -1.69 1.27 -1.84
CA TRP A 190 -2.87 0.52 -1.40
C TRP A 190 -3.97 0.40 -2.45
N HIS A 191 -4.02 1.35 -3.40
CA HIS A 191 -4.95 1.31 -4.52
C HIS A 191 -4.35 0.68 -5.78
N GLY A 192 -3.13 0.14 -5.73
CA GLY A 192 -2.54 -0.57 -6.86
C GLY A 192 -2.32 0.30 -8.10
N PHE A 193 -1.97 1.58 -7.91
CA PHE A 193 -1.65 2.47 -9.05
C PHE A 193 -0.21 2.30 -9.54
N ALA A 194 0.74 2.08 -8.62
CA ALA A 194 2.14 1.96 -8.97
C ALA A 194 2.51 0.52 -9.35
N ALA A 195 3.14 0.36 -10.52
CA ALA A 195 3.81 -0.86 -10.89
C ALA A 195 5.11 -1.03 -10.07
N PRO A 196 5.65 -2.26 -9.95
CA PRO A 196 6.80 -2.53 -9.08
C PRO A 196 7.98 -1.58 -9.31
N GLN A 197 8.30 -1.29 -10.57
CA GLN A 197 9.46 -0.46 -10.94
C GLN A 197 9.23 1.05 -10.75
N GLU A 198 8.01 1.47 -10.43
CA GLU A 198 7.65 2.89 -10.28
C GLU A 198 7.86 3.41 -8.86
N ILE A 199 8.26 2.55 -7.92
CA ILE A 199 8.49 2.91 -6.52
C ILE A 199 9.99 2.88 -6.23
N PRO A 200 10.65 4.04 -6.15
CA PRO A 200 12.05 4.13 -5.75
C PRO A 200 12.29 3.55 -4.35
N PRO A 201 13.28 2.66 -4.14
CA PRO A 201 13.59 2.07 -2.83
C PRO A 201 14.00 3.12 -1.80
N LYS A 202 14.52 4.26 -2.26
CA LYS A 202 14.88 5.44 -1.47
C LYS A 202 13.74 5.94 -0.58
N TYR A 203 12.50 5.85 -1.05
CA TYR A 203 11.32 6.23 -0.25
C TYR A 203 11.05 5.24 0.90
N CYS A 204 11.34 3.96 0.69
CA CYS A 204 11.23 2.95 1.74
C CYS A 204 12.30 3.19 2.83
N SER A 205 13.56 3.39 2.44
CA SER A 205 14.65 3.73 3.37
C SER A 205 14.35 5.01 4.16
N MET A 206 13.89 6.06 3.48
CA MET A 206 13.49 7.31 4.13
C MET A 206 12.37 7.09 5.14
N THR A 207 11.31 6.36 4.78
CA THR A 207 10.17 6.13 5.68
C THR A 207 10.57 5.30 6.91
N VAL A 208 11.47 4.33 6.77
CA VAL A 208 12.05 3.58 7.90
C VAL A 208 12.82 4.53 8.83
N LEU A 209 13.68 5.40 8.30
CA LEU A 209 14.43 6.37 9.11
C LEU A 209 13.50 7.36 9.82
N LEU A 210 12.49 7.88 9.12
CA LEU A 210 11.48 8.77 9.72
C LEU A 210 10.76 8.07 10.88
N THR A 211 10.44 6.78 10.74
CA THR A 211 9.77 6.00 11.79
C THR A 211 10.66 5.84 13.03
N ALA A 212 11.97 5.61 12.86
CA ALA A 212 12.92 5.60 13.96
C ALA A 212 13.03 6.99 14.63
N GLY A 213 13.15 8.06 13.82
CA GLY A 213 13.23 9.44 14.30
C GLY A 213 11.99 9.90 15.08
N LEU A 214 10.80 9.42 14.69
CA LEU A 214 9.56 9.64 15.44
C LEU A 214 9.62 8.92 16.80
N GLY A 215 10.10 7.69 16.84
CA GLY A 215 10.31 6.95 18.08
C GLY A 215 11.24 7.67 19.07
N GLN A 216 12.29 8.32 18.55
CA GLN A 216 13.22 9.15 19.33
C GLN A 216 12.51 10.36 19.95
N LEU A 217 11.74 11.12 19.15
CA LEU A 217 10.96 12.27 19.64
C LEU A 217 9.88 11.86 20.66
N LEU A 218 9.17 10.76 20.38
CA LEU A 218 8.13 10.23 21.24
C LEU A 218 8.68 9.84 22.62
N LYS A 219 9.86 9.21 22.66
CA LYS A 219 10.53 8.86 23.92
C LYS A 219 10.78 10.10 24.77
N SER A 220 11.30 11.18 24.17
CA SER A 220 11.50 12.45 24.88
C SER A 220 10.18 13.04 25.40
N PHE A 221 9.13 13.05 24.57
CA PHE A 221 7.81 13.55 24.96
C PHE A 221 7.21 12.77 26.13
N ILE A 222 7.25 11.43 26.07
CA ILE A 222 6.76 10.54 27.12
C ILE A 222 7.50 10.78 28.44
N GLN A 223 8.84 10.90 28.39
CA GLN A 223 9.66 11.17 29.57
C GLN A 223 9.31 12.53 30.22
N GLN A 224 9.11 13.56 29.40
CA GLN A 224 8.78 14.91 29.88
C GLN A 224 7.36 14.98 30.46
N THR A 225 6.40 14.35 29.80
CA THR A 225 4.97 14.42 30.18
C THR A 225 4.55 13.35 31.18
N LYS A 226 5.40 12.35 31.44
CA LYS A 226 5.12 11.17 32.28
C LYS A 226 3.87 10.41 31.85
N ARG A 227 3.55 10.42 30.55
CA ARG A 227 2.45 9.64 29.96
C ARG A 227 2.91 8.24 29.59
N THR A 228 1.97 7.34 29.32
CA THR A 228 2.26 5.98 28.87
C THR A 228 1.57 5.74 27.53
N LEU A 229 2.33 5.30 26.54
CA LEU A 229 1.77 4.88 25.26
C LEU A 229 1.00 3.58 25.45
N SER A 230 -0.25 3.55 25.01
CA SER A 230 -1.08 2.35 25.00
C SER A 230 -1.40 1.99 23.56
N HIS A 231 -1.22 0.73 23.22
CA HIS A 231 -1.48 0.23 21.89
C HIS A 231 -2.91 -0.26 21.77
N ARG A 232 -3.60 0.15 20.71
CA ARG A 232 -4.92 -0.38 20.39
C ARG A 232 -4.79 -1.89 20.11
N SER A 233 -5.79 -2.67 20.48
CA SER A 233 -5.82 -4.11 20.19
C SER A 233 -5.99 -4.35 18.68
N PHE A 234 -5.37 -5.41 18.17
CA PHE A 234 -5.62 -5.85 16.79
C PHE A 234 -7.04 -6.40 16.67
N VAL A 235 -7.64 -6.23 15.50
CA VAL A 235 -8.93 -6.82 15.14
C VAL A 235 -8.71 -8.27 14.76
N THR A 236 -9.39 -9.17 15.45
CA THR A 236 -9.49 -10.56 15.04
C THR A 236 -10.49 -10.65 13.88
N LEU A 237 -10.06 -11.25 12.77
CA LEU A 237 -10.97 -11.57 11.66
C LEU A 237 -11.81 -12.79 12.06
N THR A 238 -12.90 -12.56 12.77
CA THR A 238 -13.88 -13.57 13.16
C THR A 238 -14.83 -13.91 12.00
N ASN A 239 -15.42 -15.10 12.01
CA ASN A 239 -16.40 -15.59 11.02
C ASN A 239 -15.84 -15.92 9.62
N SER A 240 -14.53 -16.22 9.51
CA SER A 240 -13.98 -16.76 8.25
C SER A 240 -14.65 -18.06 7.80
N GLU A 241 -15.18 -18.86 8.73
CA GLU A 241 -15.90 -20.12 8.43
C GLU A 241 -17.26 -19.88 7.76
N ASP A 242 -17.98 -18.83 8.15
CA ASP A 242 -19.27 -18.46 7.54
C ASP A 242 -19.13 -17.80 6.16
N LEU A 243 -17.91 -17.37 5.82
CA LEU A 243 -17.55 -16.74 4.55
C LEU A 243 -16.84 -17.71 3.58
N ILE A 244 -16.84 -19.02 3.87
CA ILE A 244 -16.30 -20.04 2.97
C ILE A 244 -17.27 -20.21 1.79
N VAL A 245 -17.03 -19.46 0.72
CA VAL A 245 -17.78 -19.52 -0.53
C VAL A 245 -17.09 -20.46 -1.53
N PHE A 246 -15.76 -20.49 -1.50
CA PHE A 246 -14.94 -21.30 -2.41
C PHE A 246 -14.41 -22.57 -1.73
N PRO A 247 -14.23 -23.67 -2.50
CA PRO A 247 -13.52 -24.84 -2.01
C PRO A 247 -12.06 -24.48 -1.68
N GLY A 248 -11.42 -25.31 -0.86
CA GLY A 248 -10.01 -25.14 -0.52
C GLY A 248 -9.11 -25.01 -1.76
N VAL A 249 -8.11 -24.13 -1.69
CA VAL A 249 -7.15 -23.93 -2.78
C VAL A 249 -6.17 -25.11 -2.80
N THR A 250 -6.26 -25.94 -3.83
CA THR A 250 -5.34 -27.06 -4.08
C THR A 250 -4.15 -26.61 -4.96
N GLU A 251 -3.10 -27.44 -5.06
CA GLU A 251 -1.97 -27.15 -5.95
C GLU A 251 -2.38 -27.11 -7.42
N GLU A 252 -3.40 -27.88 -7.80
CA GLU A 252 -4.00 -27.82 -9.14
C GLU A 252 -4.68 -26.46 -9.36
N ALA A 253 -5.39 -25.93 -8.36
CA ALA A 253 -6.01 -24.60 -8.45
C ALA A 253 -4.96 -23.47 -8.58
N LEU A 254 -3.82 -23.60 -7.88
CA LEU A 254 -2.68 -22.67 -8.03
C LEU A 254 -2.06 -22.76 -9.42
N SER A 255 -1.90 -23.96 -9.97
CA SER A 255 -1.40 -24.17 -11.34
C SER A 255 -2.33 -23.52 -12.38
N VAL A 256 -3.64 -23.67 -12.20
CA VAL A 256 -4.65 -23.01 -13.05
C VAL A 256 -4.55 -21.49 -12.93
N LEU A 257 -4.37 -20.96 -11.73
CA LEU A 257 -4.20 -19.53 -11.50
C LEU A 257 -2.95 -18.99 -12.22
N GLU A 258 -1.81 -19.66 -12.11
CA GLU A 258 -0.56 -19.27 -12.77
C GLU A 258 -0.68 -19.24 -14.30
N GLU A 259 -1.42 -20.18 -14.89
CA GLU A 259 -1.70 -20.18 -16.33
C GLU A 259 -2.71 -19.09 -16.72
N ALA A 260 -3.74 -18.85 -15.91
CA ALA A 260 -4.70 -17.78 -16.12
C ALA A 260 -4.02 -16.40 -16.05
N MET A 261 -3.07 -16.20 -15.13
CA MET A 261 -2.32 -14.95 -14.99
C MET A 261 -1.61 -14.52 -16.27
N LYS A 262 -1.08 -15.47 -17.05
CA LYS A 262 -0.35 -15.19 -18.29
C LYS A 262 -1.27 -14.80 -19.46
N LYS A 263 -2.53 -15.21 -19.41
CA LYS A 263 -3.48 -15.12 -20.54
C LYS A 263 -4.61 -14.11 -20.28
N SER A 264 -4.90 -13.82 -19.03
CA SER A 264 -6.03 -12.98 -18.64
C SER A 264 -5.79 -11.51 -18.98
N THR A 265 -6.77 -10.90 -19.64
CA THR A 265 -6.78 -9.46 -19.93
C THR A 265 -7.05 -8.60 -18.68
N PHE A 266 -7.38 -9.23 -17.55
CA PHE A 266 -7.58 -8.55 -16.27
C PHE A 266 -6.26 -8.02 -15.68
N ILE A 267 -5.15 -8.71 -15.92
CA ILE A 267 -3.84 -8.34 -15.38
C ILE A 267 -3.15 -7.39 -16.35
N LEU A 268 -2.80 -6.20 -15.85
CA LEU A 268 -1.90 -5.30 -16.57
C LEU A 268 -0.49 -5.90 -16.60
N LYS A 269 0.16 -5.90 -17.76
CA LYS A 269 1.47 -6.53 -17.94
C LYS A 269 2.53 -6.00 -16.96
N SER A 270 2.51 -4.69 -16.67
CA SER A 270 3.41 -4.06 -15.70
C SER A 270 3.18 -4.52 -14.25
N MET A 271 2.00 -5.06 -13.96
CA MET A 271 1.55 -5.49 -12.64
C MET A 271 1.68 -7.00 -12.40
N LEU A 272 1.91 -7.79 -13.45
CA LEU A 272 2.08 -9.25 -13.37
C LEU A 272 3.06 -9.72 -12.26
N PRO A 273 4.21 -9.04 -12.01
CA PRO A 273 5.12 -9.49 -10.96
C PRO A 273 4.49 -9.51 -9.56
N TYR A 274 3.51 -8.65 -9.26
CA TYR A 274 2.81 -8.69 -7.97
C TYR A 274 1.97 -9.95 -7.82
N TRP A 275 1.34 -10.41 -8.90
CA TRP A 275 0.55 -11.64 -8.90
C TRP A 275 1.44 -12.87 -8.65
N GLU A 276 2.59 -12.93 -9.31
CA GLU A 276 3.58 -14.02 -9.13
C GLU A 276 4.06 -14.07 -7.67
N VAL A 277 4.38 -12.91 -7.09
CA VAL A 277 4.77 -12.83 -5.68
C VAL A 277 3.61 -13.18 -4.75
N ALA A 278 2.36 -12.81 -5.07
CA ALA A 278 1.21 -13.16 -4.24
C ALA A 278 1.04 -14.68 -4.11
N VAL A 279 1.16 -15.42 -5.22
CA VAL A 279 1.12 -16.89 -5.23
C VAL A 279 2.30 -17.47 -4.45
N PHE A 280 3.51 -16.93 -4.66
CA PHE A 280 4.70 -17.36 -3.91
C PHE A 280 4.54 -17.16 -2.38
N LYS A 281 3.98 -16.02 -1.96
CA LYS A 281 3.73 -15.71 -0.55
C LYS A 281 2.71 -16.65 0.06
N PHE A 282 1.66 -17.02 -0.68
CA PHE A 282 0.72 -18.05 -0.24
C PHE A 282 1.41 -19.39 0.01
N ARG A 283 2.18 -19.89 -0.98
CA ARG A 283 2.95 -21.15 -0.85
C ARG A 283 3.95 -21.13 0.31
N SER A 284 4.44 -19.94 0.67
CA SER A 284 5.38 -19.72 1.78
C SER A 284 4.69 -19.47 3.12
N HIS A 285 3.38 -19.70 3.23
CA HIS A 285 2.55 -19.45 4.43
C HIS A 285 2.57 -17.98 4.91
N ARG A 286 2.89 -17.04 4.01
CA ARG A 286 2.86 -15.59 4.24
C ARG A 286 1.51 -15.03 3.79
N PHE A 287 0.44 -15.44 4.49
CA PHE A 287 -0.94 -15.20 4.06
C PHE A 287 -1.32 -13.71 4.01
N ALA A 288 -0.88 -12.91 4.99
CA ALA A 288 -1.11 -11.46 4.96
C ALA A 288 -0.47 -10.81 3.73
N ASP A 289 0.79 -11.12 3.42
CA ASP A 289 1.48 -10.57 2.25
C ASP A 289 0.77 -10.94 0.95
N CYS A 290 0.30 -12.20 0.84
CA CYS A 290 -0.50 -12.66 -0.30
C CYS A 290 -1.75 -11.81 -0.46
N VAL A 291 -2.54 -11.64 0.60
CA VAL A 291 -3.80 -10.89 0.56
C VAL A 291 -3.58 -9.41 0.27
N ILE A 292 -2.56 -8.77 0.87
CA ILE A 292 -2.22 -7.37 0.58
C ILE A 292 -1.93 -7.20 -0.91
N LEU A 293 -1.12 -8.08 -1.50
CA LEU A 293 -0.83 -8.03 -2.93
C LEU A 293 -2.10 -8.25 -3.75
N LEU A 294 -2.86 -9.31 -3.51
CA LEU A 294 -4.09 -9.61 -4.25
C LEU A 294 -5.11 -8.47 -4.18
N LEU A 295 -5.32 -7.85 -3.02
CA LEU A 295 -6.24 -6.72 -2.88
C LEU A 295 -5.86 -5.56 -3.79
N THR A 296 -4.59 -5.14 -3.77
CA THR A 296 -4.10 -4.05 -4.63
C THR A 296 -4.27 -4.39 -6.12
N GLN A 297 -4.05 -5.67 -6.47
CA GLN A 297 -4.12 -6.13 -7.85
C GLN A 297 -5.56 -6.33 -8.35
N LEU A 298 -6.45 -6.79 -7.49
CA LEU A 298 -7.88 -6.87 -7.77
C LEU A 298 -8.46 -5.47 -8.00
N GLU A 299 -8.06 -4.49 -7.19
CA GLU A 299 -8.48 -3.09 -7.41
C GLU A 299 -7.99 -2.57 -8.76
N ALA A 300 -6.73 -2.82 -9.11
CA ALA A 300 -6.15 -2.41 -10.39
C ALA A 300 -6.86 -3.06 -11.60
N GLY A 301 -7.10 -4.38 -11.56
CA GLY A 301 -7.78 -5.07 -12.65
C GLY A 301 -9.27 -4.71 -12.75
N LEU A 302 -9.97 -4.57 -11.62
CA LEU A 302 -11.36 -4.13 -11.59
C LEU A 302 -11.50 -2.68 -12.08
N ARG A 303 -10.52 -1.80 -11.79
CA ARG A 303 -10.46 -0.46 -12.37
C ARG A 303 -10.39 -0.51 -13.90
N GLY A 304 -9.58 -1.41 -14.46
CA GLY A 304 -9.51 -1.63 -15.91
C GLY A 304 -10.83 -2.11 -16.51
N ALA A 305 -11.47 -3.10 -15.87
CA ALA A 305 -12.77 -3.60 -16.29
C ALA A 305 -13.85 -2.50 -16.21
N PHE A 306 -13.91 -1.79 -15.09
CA PHE A 306 -14.82 -0.67 -14.83
C PHE A 306 -14.68 0.44 -15.87
N ALA A 307 -13.45 0.90 -16.13
CA ALA A 307 -13.17 1.95 -17.12
C ALA A 307 -13.61 1.53 -18.52
N THR A 308 -13.45 0.25 -18.85
CA THR A 308 -13.83 -0.32 -20.15
C THR A 308 -15.34 -0.37 -20.34
N VAL A 309 -16.08 -0.97 -19.39
CA VAL A 309 -17.54 -1.17 -19.53
C VAL A 309 -18.32 0.12 -19.40
N ASN A 310 -17.84 1.06 -18.58
CA ASN A 310 -18.45 2.38 -18.42
C ASN A 310 -17.94 3.42 -19.43
N LYS A 311 -17.04 3.03 -20.36
CA LYS A 311 -16.47 3.89 -21.43
C LYS A 311 -15.83 5.16 -20.87
N CYS A 312 -15.06 5.04 -19.80
CA CYS A 312 -14.39 6.13 -19.11
C CYS A 312 -12.87 5.85 -18.96
N PRO A 313 -12.11 5.75 -20.07
CA PRO A 313 -10.68 5.38 -20.04
C PRO A 313 -9.82 6.31 -19.18
N GLN A 314 -10.20 7.59 -19.06
CA GLN A 314 -9.56 8.56 -18.16
C GLN A 314 -9.58 8.12 -16.69
N ARG A 315 -10.53 7.26 -16.28
CA ARG A 315 -10.65 6.74 -14.92
C ARG A 315 -9.66 5.61 -14.59
N LEU A 316 -8.88 5.18 -15.58
CA LEU A 316 -7.77 4.28 -15.36
C LEU A 316 -6.54 5.00 -14.76
N LEU A 317 -6.33 6.26 -15.13
CA LEU A 317 -5.17 7.10 -14.75
C LEU A 317 -5.54 8.13 -13.67
N THR A 318 -6.21 7.72 -12.59
CA THR A 318 -6.79 8.65 -11.60
C THR A 318 -5.91 8.97 -10.42
N ALA A 319 -4.66 8.52 -10.37
CA ALA A 319 -3.73 9.03 -9.37
C ALA A 319 -3.38 10.49 -9.74
N GLU A 320 -4.28 11.44 -9.44
CA GLU A 320 -4.10 12.87 -9.65
C GLU A 320 -4.47 13.62 -8.35
N SER A 321 -3.78 14.71 -8.05
CA SER A 321 -4.02 15.48 -6.81
C SER A 321 -5.36 16.23 -6.81
N THR A 322 -5.99 16.38 -7.98
CA THR A 322 -7.19 17.19 -8.24
C THR A 322 -8.43 16.37 -8.58
N VAL A 323 -8.28 15.05 -8.75
CA VAL A 323 -9.37 14.13 -9.12
C VAL A 323 -9.43 12.99 -8.11
N LEU A 324 -10.64 12.60 -7.71
CA LEU A 324 -10.83 11.45 -6.82
C LEU A 324 -10.27 10.18 -7.47
N TYR A 325 -9.60 9.36 -6.65
CA TYR A 325 -9.06 8.08 -7.09
C TYR A 325 -10.21 7.13 -7.40
N THR A 326 -10.13 6.40 -8.51
CA THR A 326 -11.05 5.29 -8.78
C THR A 326 -10.66 4.07 -7.93
N THR A 327 -11.18 4.07 -6.71
CA THR A 327 -10.99 3.05 -5.67
C THR A 327 -12.10 2.00 -5.69
N PHE A 328 -12.03 0.97 -4.84
CA PHE A 328 -13.14 0.03 -4.65
C PHE A 328 -14.48 0.71 -4.39
N ASP A 329 -14.53 1.80 -3.62
CA ASP A 329 -15.77 2.54 -3.34
C ASP A 329 -16.43 3.03 -4.63
N GLU A 330 -15.64 3.63 -5.53
CA GLU A 330 -16.14 4.13 -6.80
C GLU A 330 -16.43 3.01 -7.81
N ILE A 331 -15.61 1.95 -7.81
CA ILE A 331 -15.74 0.79 -8.69
C ILE A 331 -17.02 0.00 -8.37
N LEU A 332 -17.37 -0.11 -7.09
CA LEU A 332 -18.49 -0.91 -6.58
C LEU A 332 -19.76 -0.07 -6.34
N ALA A 333 -19.73 1.23 -6.61
CA ALA A 333 -20.89 2.11 -6.52
C ALA A 333 -21.99 1.71 -7.52
N LYS A 334 -23.25 1.91 -7.12
CA LYS A 334 -24.43 1.63 -7.96
C LYS A 334 -24.48 2.52 -9.20
N GLU A 335 -24.17 3.79 -9.03
CA GLU A 335 -24.24 4.83 -10.05
C GLU A 335 -22.89 5.55 -10.16
N LEU A 336 -22.56 6.00 -11.35
CA LEU A 336 -21.43 6.87 -11.64
C LEU A 336 -21.74 8.30 -11.17
N ASN A 337 -20.70 9.15 -11.08
CA ASN A 337 -20.85 10.56 -10.65
C ASN A 337 -21.77 11.39 -11.56
N ASP A 338 -22.02 10.95 -12.80
CA ASP A 338 -22.94 11.58 -13.75
C ASP A 338 -24.38 11.00 -13.70
N GLY A 339 -24.68 10.17 -12.69
CA GLY A 339 -25.98 9.54 -12.48
C GLY A 339 -26.27 8.33 -13.37
N LYS A 340 -25.32 7.92 -14.24
CA LYS A 340 -25.49 6.70 -15.05
C LYS A 340 -25.30 5.46 -14.19
N MET A 341 -26.04 4.40 -14.50
CA MET A 341 -25.86 3.10 -13.86
C MET A 341 -24.47 2.52 -14.15
N ASN A 342 -23.79 2.05 -13.10
CA ASN A 342 -22.54 1.33 -13.25
C ASN A 342 -22.79 0.00 -14.00
N GLN A 343 -22.03 -0.23 -15.07
CA GLN A 343 -22.15 -1.43 -15.92
C GLN A 343 -21.28 -2.59 -15.45
N LEU A 344 -20.41 -2.39 -14.46
CA LEU A 344 -19.55 -3.44 -13.92
C LEU A 344 -20.32 -4.64 -13.34
N PRO A 345 -21.43 -4.45 -12.58
CA PRO A 345 -22.24 -5.57 -12.10
C PRO A 345 -22.78 -6.47 -13.22
N LEU A 346 -23.11 -5.90 -14.38
CA LEU A 346 -23.58 -6.69 -15.53
C LEU A 346 -22.47 -7.55 -16.15
N LEU A 347 -21.22 -7.07 -16.11
CA LEU A 347 -20.06 -7.83 -16.59
C LEU A 347 -19.67 -8.96 -15.62
N LEU A 348 -19.66 -8.67 -14.32
CA LEU A 348 -19.18 -9.60 -13.30
C LEU A 348 -20.25 -10.60 -12.87
N GLY A 349 -21.53 -10.24 -12.97
CA GLY A 349 -22.64 -11.03 -12.47
C GLY A 349 -22.78 -10.97 -10.94
N GLU A 350 -23.98 -11.31 -10.47
CA GLU A 350 -24.39 -11.21 -9.07
C GLU A 350 -23.45 -11.94 -8.09
N PRO A 351 -23.05 -13.22 -8.29
CA PRO A 351 -22.22 -13.92 -7.30
C PRO A 351 -20.83 -13.28 -7.09
N THR A 352 -20.26 -12.68 -8.14
CA THR A 352 -18.98 -11.99 -8.04
C THR A 352 -19.13 -10.64 -7.34
N MET A 353 -20.24 -9.94 -7.58
CA MET A 353 -20.54 -8.67 -6.92
C MET A 353 -20.84 -8.86 -5.42
N GLU A 354 -21.62 -9.88 -5.06
CA GLU A 354 -21.91 -10.23 -3.66
C GLU A 354 -20.62 -10.51 -2.89
N PHE A 355 -19.73 -11.36 -3.43
CA PHE A 355 -18.45 -11.63 -2.79
C PHE A 355 -17.61 -10.35 -2.58
N LEU A 356 -17.53 -9.48 -3.59
CA LEU A 356 -16.80 -8.22 -3.47
C LEU A 356 -17.40 -7.30 -2.40
N TRP A 357 -18.72 -7.19 -2.34
CA TRP A 357 -19.39 -6.37 -1.33
C TRP A 357 -19.24 -6.94 0.07
N ASP A 358 -19.43 -8.24 0.26
CA ASP A 358 -19.32 -8.89 1.56
C ASP A 358 -17.89 -8.78 2.10
N PHE A 359 -16.90 -9.12 1.27
CA PHE A 359 -15.51 -9.21 1.68
C PHE A 359 -14.84 -7.84 1.89
N LEU A 360 -15.25 -6.82 1.12
CA LEU A 360 -14.62 -5.49 1.13
C LEU A 360 -15.44 -4.42 1.85
N ASN A 361 -16.77 -4.38 1.70
CA ASN A 361 -17.57 -3.20 2.02
C ASN A 361 -18.61 -3.40 3.14
N HIS A 362 -19.17 -4.60 3.30
CA HIS A 362 -20.28 -4.82 4.23
C HIS A 362 -19.87 -4.44 5.65
N GLN A 363 -20.69 -3.65 6.36
CA GLN A 363 -20.33 -3.10 7.68
C GLN A 363 -20.06 -4.18 8.72
N GLU A 364 -20.83 -5.26 8.67
CA GLU A 364 -20.67 -6.46 9.51
C GLU A 364 -19.74 -7.50 8.87
N GLY A 365 -19.28 -7.25 7.64
CA GLY A 365 -18.32 -8.10 6.94
C GLY A 365 -16.87 -7.88 7.42
N PRO A 366 -15.92 -8.68 6.91
CA PRO A 366 -14.53 -8.64 7.37
C PRO A 366 -13.82 -7.34 6.99
N ARG A 367 -14.28 -6.63 5.94
CA ARG A 367 -13.71 -5.36 5.44
C ARG A 367 -12.19 -5.42 5.32
N ILE A 368 -11.69 -6.52 4.76
CA ILE A 368 -10.27 -6.91 4.90
C ILE A 368 -9.31 -5.85 4.37
N ARG A 369 -9.71 -5.15 3.31
CA ARG A 369 -8.91 -4.10 2.67
C ARG A 369 -8.75 -2.91 3.60
N ASP A 370 -9.82 -2.46 4.22
CA ASP A 370 -9.77 -1.33 5.14
C ASP A 370 -8.94 -1.69 6.37
N ARG A 371 -9.25 -2.83 7.01
CA ARG A 371 -8.54 -3.30 8.20
C ARG A 371 -7.04 -3.46 7.97
N LEU A 372 -6.63 -4.05 6.85
CA LEU A 372 -5.22 -4.18 6.51
C LEU A 372 -4.56 -2.82 6.21
N SER A 373 -5.23 -1.94 5.47
CA SER A 373 -4.68 -0.62 5.10
C SER A 373 -4.53 0.35 6.27
N HIS A 374 -5.28 0.16 7.35
CA HIS A 374 -5.16 0.89 8.60
C HIS A 374 -4.27 0.17 9.64
N GLY A 375 -3.62 -0.94 9.24
CA GLY A 375 -2.75 -1.73 10.11
C GLY A 375 -3.49 -2.45 11.25
N GLU A 376 -4.80 -2.61 11.17
CA GLU A 376 -5.63 -3.10 12.28
C GLU A 376 -5.57 -4.61 12.50
N VAL A 377 -4.93 -5.36 11.61
CA VAL A 377 -4.79 -6.82 11.70
C VAL A 377 -3.34 -7.19 11.98
N ASN A 378 -3.14 -8.18 12.84
CA ASN A 378 -1.83 -8.78 13.04
C ASN A 378 -1.43 -9.59 11.81
N LEU A 379 -0.37 -9.18 11.11
CA LEU A 379 0.07 -9.84 9.87
C LEU A 379 0.65 -11.24 10.11
N ASN A 380 1.19 -11.50 11.30
CA ASN A 380 1.78 -12.79 11.67
C ASN A 380 0.73 -13.86 12.00
N GLU A 381 -0.47 -13.43 12.40
CA GLU A 381 -1.60 -14.30 12.79
C GLU A 381 -2.74 -14.22 11.76
N PHE A 382 -2.41 -13.83 10.52
CA PHE A 382 -3.41 -13.63 9.49
C PHE A 382 -4.03 -14.96 9.05
N PRO A 383 -5.38 -15.10 9.00
CA PRO A 383 -6.03 -16.37 8.73
C PRO A 383 -5.72 -16.91 7.32
N GLU A 384 -5.28 -18.16 7.25
CA GLU A 384 -5.07 -18.90 6.00
C GLU A 384 -6.34 -18.93 5.14
N GLU A 385 -7.49 -19.16 5.76
CA GLU A 385 -8.78 -19.27 5.06
C GLU A 385 -9.15 -17.98 4.30
N THR A 386 -8.86 -16.82 4.88
CA THR A 386 -9.08 -15.52 4.21
C THR A 386 -8.21 -15.41 2.94
N ALA A 387 -6.96 -15.90 2.99
CA ALA A 387 -6.10 -15.93 1.81
C ALA A 387 -6.57 -16.93 0.75
N LYS A 388 -7.04 -18.12 1.17
CA LYS A 388 -7.63 -19.12 0.27
C LYS A 388 -8.85 -18.58 -0.47
N GLN A 389 -9.79 -17.96 0.24
CA GLN A 389 -11.00 -17.39 -0.36
C GLN A 389 -10.64 -16.33 -1.40
N LEU A 390 -9.71 -15.43 -1.09
CA LEU A 390 -9.31 -14.37 -2.03
C LEU A 390 -8.54 -14.91 -3.25
N LEU A 391 -7.70 -15.94 -3.07
CA LEU A 391 -7.03 -16.62 -4.18
C LEU A 391 -8.02 -17.32 -5.09
N ALA A 392 -8.95 -18.10 -4.52
CA ALA A 392 -9.96 -18.79 -5.30
C ALA A 392 -10.85 -17.81 -6.08
N PHE A 393 -11.28 -16.72 -5.43
CA PHE A 393 -11.98 -15.62 -6.08
C PHE A 393 -11.16 -15.03 -7.23
N SER A 394 -9.88 -14.77 -6.99
CA SER A 394 -8.97 -14.23 -7.99
C SER A 394 -8.86 -15.16 -9.21
N THR A 395 -8.74 -16.48 -8.99
CA THR A 395 -8.72 -17.48 -10.07
C THR A 395 -10.00 -17.41 -10.91
N VAL A 396 -11.18 -17.37 -10.28
CA VAL A 396 -12.48 -17.25 -10.96
C VAL A 396 -12.53 -15.98 -11.81
N LEU A 397 -12.07 -14.87 -11.25
CA LEU A 397 -12.03 -13.59 -11.94
C LEU A 397 -11.09 -13.66 -13.14
N LEU A 398 -9.84 -14.10 -12.97
CA LEU A 398 -8.86 -14.19 -14.06
C LEU A 398 -9.34 -15.10 -15.21
N LEU A 399 -9.93 -16.26 -14.88
CA LEU A 399 -10.48 -17.18 -15.87
C LEU A 399 -11.58 -16.51 -16.72
N ARG A 400 -12.46 -15.70 -16.11
CA ARG A 400 -13.50 -14.95 -16.84
C ARG A 400 -12.91 -13.97 -17.87
N PHE A 401 -11.74 -13.41 -17.59
CA PHE A 401 -11.06 -12.45 -18.48
C PHE A 401 -10.01 -13.09 -19.39
N THR A 402 -9.96 -14.43 -19.44
CA THR A 402 -9.17 -15.16 -20.43
C THR A 402 -10.03 -15.30 -21.69
N SER A 403 -9.52 -14.86 -22.85
CA SER A 403 -10.19 -15.02 -24.15
C SER A 403 -10.72 -16.45 -24.30
N GLY A 404 -12.04 -16.61 -24.45
CA GLY A 404 -12.75 -17.87 -24.20
C GLY A 404 -12.12 -19.10 -24.85
N ASP A 405 -11.62 -20.02 -24.00
CA ASP A 405 -11.50 -21.48 -24.22
C ASP A 405 -10.62 -22.14 -23.14
N VAL A 406 -10.92 -21.94 -21.84
CA VAL A 406 -10.34 -22.77 -20.76
C VAL A 406 -11.42 -23.43 -19.87
N VAL A 407 -12.71 -23.17 -20.12
CA VAL A 407 -13.81 -23.81 -19.36
C VAL A 407 -14.32 -25.09 -20.04
N SER A 408 -13.77 -25.48 -21.20
CA SER A 408 -14.14 -26.70 -21.93
C SER A 408 -13.31 -27.95 -21.60
N GLU A 409 -12.20 -27.85 -20.87
CA GLU A 409 -11.36 -29.03 -20.55
C GLU A 409 -11.53 -29.61 -19.13
N PHE A 410 -12.21 -28.92 -18.20
CA PHE A 410 -12.42 -29.42 -16.83
C PHE A 410 -13.80 -30.05 -16.57
N LYS A 411 -14.60 -30.31 -17.62
CA LYS A 411 -15.91 -30.97 -17.51
C LYS A 411 -16.00 -32.39 -18.10
N VAL A 412 -14.88 -33.04 -18.45
CA VAL A 412 -14.92 -34.38 -19.10
C VAL A 412 -14.23 -35.50 -18.31
N SER A 413 -13.60 -35.27 -17.16
CA SER A 413 -12.91 -36.34 -16.40
C SER A 413 -13.70 -36.97 -15.24
N THR A 414 -14.98 -36.65 -15.03
CA THR A 414 -15.84 -37.35 -14.04
C THR A 414 -17.12 -37.87 -14.70
N GLY A 415 -16.95 -38.82 -15.60
CA GLY A 415 -18.08 -39.47 -16.27
C GLY A 415 -17.68 -40.64 -17.15
N LYS A 416 -16.96 -41.62 -16.59
CA LYS A 416 -16.89 -43.01 -17.09
C LYS A 416 -16.17 -43.90 -16.07
N GLY A 417 -16.96 -44.72 -15.36
CA GLY A 417 -16.44 -45.74 -14.46
C GLY A 417 -17.52 -46.21 -13.48
N GLY A 418 -18.43 -47.09 -13.94
CA GLY A 418 -19.51 -47.69 -13.15
C GLY A 418 -20.81 -47.73 -13.91
#